data_AF-A0A932QJ74-F1
#
_entry.id   AF-A0A932QJ74-F1
#
_cell.length_a   1.000
_cell.length_b   1.000
_cell.length_c   1.000
_cell.angle_alpha   90.00
_cell.angle_beta   90.00
_cell.angle_gamma   90.00
#
_symmetry.space_group_name_H-M   'P 1'
#
loop_
_entity.id
_entity.type
_entity.pdbx_description
1 polymer ?
#
loop_
_entity_poly.entity_id
_entity_poly.type
_entity_poly.pdbx_seq_one_letter_code
_entity_poly.pdbx_strand_id
1 'polypeptide(L)'
;MRIIVRMIIALLGMLYLAPHHVFAQTQVLCGTDSINTAFGCLSATPGGIFTTFFQFGIGIAGGIAFLLIVFGGFQIITSAGNPERLNEGKELVGSAIAGLLLVVFSVFLLKIIGVNILGIPGFQ
;
A
#
# COMPACT_ATOMS: atom_id res chain seq x y z
N MET A 1 -27.36 4.28 -12.93
CA MET A 1 -26.40 3.71 -13.90
C MET A 1 -25.40 4.73 -14.49
N ARG A 2 -25.81 5.96 -14.81
CA ARG A 2 -24.93 7.01 -15.38
C ARG A 2 -23.82 7.53 -14.45
N ILE A 3 -23.99 7.45 -13.13
CA ILE A 3 -22.99 7.88 -12.13
C ILE A 3 -21.85 6.86 -11.96
N ILE A 4 -22.17 5.56 -11.92
CA ILE A 4 -21.17 4.47 -11.80
C ILE A 4 -20.24 4.44 -13.01
N VAL A 5 -20.78 4.61 -14.22
CA VAL A 5 -19.97 4.65 -15.46
C VAL A 5 -19.03 5.86 -15.49
N ARG A 6 -19.46 7.02 -14.98
CA ARG A 6 -18.61 8.21 -14.87
C ARG A 6 -17.54 8.07 -13.80
N MET A 7 -17.81 7.35 -12.71
CA MET A 7 -16.83 7.09 -11.66
C MET A 7 -15.77 6.08 -12.10
N ILE A 8 -16.16 5.03 -12.84
CA ILE A 8 -15.23 4.06 -13.43
C ILE A 8 -14.38 4.71 -14.52
N ILE A 9 -14.96 5.53 -15.40
CA ILE A 9 -14.21 6.26 -16.43
C ILE A 9 -13.32 7.35 -15.81
N ALA A 10 -13.74 7.98 -14.71
CA ALA A 10 -12.88 8.92 -13.97
C ALA A 10 -11.75 8.21 -13.24
N LEU A 11 -11.98 7.01 -12.70
CA LEU A 11 -10.96 6.22 -11.99
C LEU A 11 -9.96 5.59 -12.97
N LEU A 12 -10.43 5.06 -14.11
CA LEU A 12 -9.57 4.68 -15.23
C LEU A 12 -8.87 5.89 -15.86
N GLY A 13 -9.56 7.02 -15.98
CA GLY A 13 -9.00 8.28 -16.51
C GLY A 13 -7.93 8.87 -15.60
N MET A 14 -8.12 8.84 -14.29
CA MET A 14 -7.15 9.29 -13.28
C MET A 14 -6.00 8.30 -13.10
N LEU A 15 -6.22 7.02 -13.41
CA LEU A 15 -5.18 6.00 -13.55
C LEU A 15 -4.37 6.15 -14.86
N TYR A 16 -4.98 6.71 -15.92
CA TYR A 16 -4.34 6.92 -17.24
C TYR A 16 -3.69 8.33 -17.39
N LEU A 17 -4.22 9.34 -16.69
CA LEU A 17 -3.67 10.71 -16.56
C LEU A 17 -2.73 10.86 -15.36
N ALA A 18 -2.41 9.77 -14.66
CA ALA A 18 -1.27 9.71 -13.78
C ALA A 18 -0.07 8.98 -14.43
N PRO A 19 0.44 9.39 -15.61
CA PRO A 19 1.84 9.18 -15.84
C PRO A 19 2.56 10.14 -14.87
N HIS A 20 3.20 9.59 -13.82
CA HIS A 20 4.35 10.16 -13.10
C HIS A 20 4.21 10.90 -11.74
N HIS A 21 3.05 11.04 -11.08
CA HIS A 21 2.99 11.84 -9.82
C HIS A 21 2.93 11.07 -8.48
N VAL A 22 3.14 9.75 -8.46
CA VAL A 22 3.24 8.99 -7.19
C VAL A 22 4.70 8.81 -6.72
N PHE A 23 5.68 9.33 -7.44
CA PHE A 23 7.08 9.26 -7.05
C PHE A 23 7.55 10.59 -6.43
N ALA A 24 7.08 10.90 -5.22
CA ALA A 24 7.74 11.90 -4.40
C ALA A 24 9.11 11.36 -3.99
N GLN A 25 10.14 11.70 -4.76
CA GLN A 25 11.54 11.44 -4.47
C GLN A 25 11.94 12.18 -3.19
N THR A 26 12.02 11.49 -2.05
CA THR A 26 12.95 11.91 -1.00
C THR A 26 14.31 11.34 -1.37
N GLN A 27 15.09 12.18 -2.04
CA GLN A 27 16.53 12.11 -2.20
C GLN A 27 17.20 11.76 -0.85
N VAL A 28 17.42 10.47 -0.62
CA VAL A 28 18.29 10.00 0.46
C VAL A 28 19.72 10.13 -0.07
N LEU A 29 20.52 10.96 0.62
CA LEU A 29 21.95 11.11 0.35
C LEU A 29 22.65 9.80 0.76
N CYS A 30 22.88 8.91 -0.20
CA CYS A 30 23.49 7.61 0.04
C CYS A 30 24.97 7.76 0.39
N GLY A 31 25.41 7.19 1.52
CA GLY A 31 26.81 7.13 1.92
C GLY A 31 27.65 6.25 0.98
N THR A 32 28.96 6.19 1.23
CA THR A 32 29.98 5.59 0.34
C THR A 32 29.81 4.09 0.02
N ASP A 33 28.95 3.35 0.74
CA ASP A 33 28.69 1.91 0.54
C ASP A 33 27.26 1.59 0.07
N SER A 34 26.57 2.56 -0.55
CA SER A 34 25.17 2.41 -0.96
C SER A 34 24.92 2.86 -2.40
N ILE A 35 24.19 2.04 -3.15
CA ILE A 35 23.83 2.31 -4.55
C ILE A 35 22.53 3.12 -4.57
N ASN A 36 22.55 4.27 -5.24
CA ASN A 36 21.35 5.06 -5.44
C ASN A 36 20.49 4.39 -6.52
N THR A 37 19.33 3.88 -6.13
CA THR A 37 18.36 3.29 -7.05
C THR A 37 17.10 4.15 -7.08
N ALA A 38 16.26 3.94 -8.10
CA ALA A 38 14.95 4.59 -8.18
C ALA A 38 14.14 4.41 -6.88
N PHE A 39 14.36 3.34 -6.12
CA PHE A 39 13.64 2.99 -4.88
C PHE A 39 14.30 3.51 -3.58
N GLY A 40 15.39 4.28 -3.67
CA GLY A 40 16.16 4.79 -2.52
C GLY A 40 17.57 4.21 -2.43
N CYS A 41 18.28 4.52 -1.34
CA CYS A 41 19.63 4.01 -1.08
C CYS A 41 19.60 2.52 -0.75
N LEU A 42 20.32 1.73 -1.56
CA LEU A 42 20.47 0.29 -1.35
C LEU A 42 21.87 0.01 -0.79
N SER A 43 21.97 -0.26 0.51
CA SER A 43 23.21 -0.75 1.12
C SER A 43 23.48 -2.17 0.65
N ALA A 44 24.73 -2.48 0.25
CA ALA A 44 25.13 -3.82 -0.21
C ALA A 44 25.19 -4.89 0.90
N THR A 45 24.45 -4.68 1.99
CA THR A 45 24.29 -5.60 3.12
C THR A 45 22.99 -6.38 2.94
N PRO A 46 22.94 -7.71 3.18
CA PRO A 46 21.73 -8.50 3.02
C PRO A 46 20.51 -7.92 3.77
N GLY A 47 20.71 -7.39 4.99
CA GLY A 47 19.63 -6.79 5.79
C GLY A 47 19.06 -5.47 5.23
N GLY A 48 19.89 -4.65 4.57
CA GLY A 48 19.48 -3.36 4.01
C GLY A 48 18.57 -3.51 2.79
N ILE A 49 18.74 -4.58 2.02
CA ILE A 49 17.87 -4.86 0.86
C ILE A 49 16.45 -5.20 1.35
N PHE A 50 16.32 -6.01 2.41
CA PHE A 50 15.01 -6.37 2.95
C PHE A 50 14.25 -5.15 3.48
N THR A 51 14.89 -4.27 4.25
CA THR A 51 14.21 -3.10 4.84
C THR A 51 13.65 -2.17 3.77
N THR A 52 14.41 -1.90 2.69
CA THR A 52 13.96 -1.06 1.57
C THR A 52 12.74 -1.67 0.87
N PHE A 53 12.76 -2.97 0.57
CA PHE A 53 11.61 -3.65 -0.06
C PHE A 53 10.36 -3.62 0.83
N PHE A 54 10.52 -3.84 2.13
CA PHE A 54 9.41 -3.81 3.08
C PHE A 54 8.80 -2.41 3.23
N GLN A 55 9.62 -1.36 3.37
CA GLN A 55 9.13 0.02 3.46
C GLN A 55 8.33 0.42 2.20
N PHE A 56 8.83 0.06 1.02
CA PHE A 56 8.13 0.32 -0.23
C PHE A 56 6.83 -0.48 -0.37
N GLY A 57 6.86 -1.77 -0.03
CA GLY A 57 5.70 -2.65 -0.08
C GLY A 57 4.57 -2.18 0.84
N ILE A 58 4.88 -1.75 2.06
CA ILE A 58 3.90 -1.21 3.02
C ILE A 58 3.29 0.09 2.50
N GLY A 59 4.10 0.98 1.91
CA GLY A 59 3.61 2.23 1.33
C GLY A 59 2.58 1.99 0.22
N ILE A 60 2.87 1.08 -0.72
CA ILE A 60 1.95 0.74 -1.81
C ILE A 60 0.70 0.03 -1.28
N ALA A 61 0.87 -0.96 -0.40
CA ALA A 61 -0.24 -1.72 0.15
C ALA A 61 -1.21 -0.83 0.94
N GLY A 62 -0.69 0.09 1.76
CA GLY A 62 -1.49 1.07 2.49
C GLY A 62 -2.24 2.03 1.56
N GLY A 63 -1.58 2.50 0.50
CA GLY A 63 -2.20 3.35 -0.52
C GLY A 63 -3.35 2.66 -1.24
N ILE A 64 -3.15 1.43 -1.73
CA ILE A 64 -4.20 0.66 -2.42
C ILE A 64 -5.35 0.34 -1.48
N ALA A 65 -5.07 -0.09 -0.25
CA ALA A 65 -6.10 -0.38 0.75
C ALA A 65 -6.95 0.86 1.05
N PHE A 66 -6.33 2.03 1.17
CA PHE A 66 -7.03 3.30 1.37
C PHE A 66 -7.99 3.62 0.21
N LEU A 67 -7.54 3.48 -1.05
CA LEU A 67 -8.39 3.70 -2.21
C LEU A 67 -9.60 2.74 -2.26
N LEU A 68 -9.38 1.45 -1.94
CA LEU A 68 -10.46 0.45 -1.92
C LEU A 68 -11.49 0.74 -0.83
N ILE A 69 -11.06 1.20 0.35
CA ILE A 69 -11.96 1.60 1.44
C ILE A 69 -12.81 2.80 1.02
N VAL A 70 -12.21 3.81 0.40
CA VAL A 70 -12.95 4.98 -0.10
C VAL A 70 -13.97 4.56 -1.16
N PHE A 71 -13.57 3.73 -2.13
CA PHE A 71 -14.46 3.23 -3.19
C PHE A 71 -15.64 2.41 -2.64
N GLY A 72 -15.35 1.43 -1.77
CA GLY A 72 -16.39 0.63 -1.12
C GLY A 72 -17.29 1.45 -0.20
N GLY A 73 -16.74 2.46 0.49
CA GLY A 73 -17.50 3.41 1.31
C GLY A 73 -18.49 4.22 0.48
N PHE A 74 -18.06 4.77 -0.66
CA PHE A 74 -18.96 5.45 -1.59
C PHE A 74 -20.06 4.52 -2.12
N GLN A 75 -19.73 3.26 -2.39
CA GLN A 75 -20.70 2.25 -2.82
C GLN A 75 -21.77 1.98 -1.75
N ILE A 76 -21.40 1.89 -0.48
CA ILE A 76 -22.35 1.73 0.63
C ILE A 76 -23.27 2.95 0.75
N ILE A 77 -22.71 4.17 0.72
CA ILE A 77 -23.46 5.41 0.92
C ILE A 77 -24.45 5.66 -0.24
N THR A 78 -24.05 5.36 -1.49
CA THR A 78 -24.91 5.58 -2.68
C THR A 78 -25.95 4.50 -2.92
N SER A 79 -25.98 3.42 -2.12
CA SER A 79 -26.82 2.25 -2.39
C SER A 79 -28.33 2.46 -2.17
N ALA A 80 -28.74 3.60 -1.60
CA ALA A 80 -30.14 4.09 -1.55
C ALA A 80 -31.24 3.05 -1.21
N GLY A 81 -30.90 2.02 -0.43
CA GLY A 81 -31.82 0.97 0.02
C GLY A 81 -31.81 -0.35 -0.77
N ASN A 82 -30.93 -0.54 -1.77
CA ASN A 82 -30.77 -1.85 -2.40
C ASN A 82 -29.78 -2.73 -1.58
N PRO A 83 -30.23 -3.86 -0.99
CA PRO A 83 -29.37 -4.71 -0.15
C PRO A 83 -28.18 -5.30 -0.90
N GLU A 84 -28.29 -5.51 -2.21
CA GLU A 84 -27.22 -6.10 -3.02
C GLU A 84 -25.97 -5.20 -3.02
N ARG A 85 -26.15 -3.92 -3.33
CA ARG A 85 -25.06 -2.93 -3.43
C ARG A 85 -24.45 -2.59 -2.08
N LEU A 86 -25.25 -2.68 -1.02
CA LEU A 86 -24.79 -2.56 0.36
C LEU A 86 -23.89 -3.74 0.75
N ASN A 87 -24.24 -4.96 0.34
CA ASN A 87 -23.44 -6.14 0.64
C ASN A 87 -22.12 -6.14 -0.15
N GLU A 88 -22.16 -5.83 -1.44
CA GLU A 88 -20.97 -5.68 -2.28
C GLU A 88 -19.98 -4.65 -1.69
N GLY A 89 -20.47 -3.47 -1.28
CA GLY A 89 -19.62 -2.44 -0.69
C GLY A 89 -19.00 -2.87 0.64
N LYS A 90 -19.73 -3.62 1.48
CA LYS A 90 -19.22 -4.18 2.74
C LYS A 90 -18.15 -5.24 2.50
N GLU A 91 -18.33 -6.10 1.50
CA GLU A 91 -17.34 -7.12 1.13
C GLU A 91 -16.05 -6.48 0.60
N LEU A 92 -16.17 -5.41 -0.19
CA LEU A 92 -15.05 -4.61 -0.68
C LEU A 92 -14.26 -3.96 0.45
N VAL A 93 -14.93 -3.32 1.41
CA VAL A 93 -14.29 -2.72 2.59
C VAL A 93 -13.69 -3.81 3.48
N GLY A 94 -14.39 -4.92 3.68
CA GLY A 94 -13.94 -6.04 4.50
C GLY A 94 -12.67 -6.69 3.96
N SER A 95 -12.61 -6.94 2.65
CA SER A 95 -11.41 -7.48 2.00
C SER A 95 -10.22 -6.51 2.04
N ALA A 96 -10.46 -5.20 1.90
CA ALA A 96 -9.41 -4.19 2.05
C ALA A 96 -8.84 -4.13 3.48
N ILE A 97 -9.70 -4.17 4.50
CA ILE A 97 -9.28 -4.20 5.92
C ILE A 97 -8.54 -5.51 6.23
N ALA A 98 -9.02 -6.65 5.73
CA ALA A 98 -8.36 -7.93 5.92
C ALA A 98 -6.95 -7.95 5.31
N GLY A 99 -6.78 -7.39 4.10
CA GLY A 99 -5.46 -7.23 3.48
C GLY A 99 -4.53 -6.32 4.27
N LEU A 100 -5.03 -5.19 4.77
CA LEU A 100 -4.24 -4.29 5.61
C LEU A 100 -3.83 -4.95 6.93
N LEU A 101 -4.74 -5.68 7.57
CA LEU A 101 -4.45 -6.47 8.77
C LEU A 101 -3.36 -7.51 8.51
N LEU A 102 -3.41 -8.20 7.37
CA LEU A 102 -2.39 -9.17 6.98
C LEU A 102 -1.00 -8.51 6.93
N VAL A 103 -0.88 -7.35 6.29
CA VAL A 103 0.39 -6.61 6.21
C VAL A 103 0.92 -6.26 7.60
N VAL A 104 0.05 -5.74 8.49
CA VAL A 104 0.44 -5.39 9.86
C VAL A 104 0.89 -6.63 10.65
N PHE A 105 0.16 -7.74 10.55
CA PHE A 105 0.53 -9.00 11.19
C PHE A 105 1.85 -9.56 10.66
N SER A 106 2.07 -9.47 9.36
CA SER A 106 3.32 -9.93 8.72
C SER A 106 4.52 -9.18 9.29
N VAL A 107 4.45 -7.84 9.35
CA VAL A 107 5.51 -7.01 9.93
C VAL A 107 5.71 -7.30 11.42
N PHE A 108 4.62 -7.53 12.15
CA PHE A 108 4.68 -7.86 13.57
C PHE A 108 5.43 -9.18 13.82
N LEU A 109 5.12 -10.24 13.06
CA LEU A 109 5.83 -11.51 13.13
C LEU A 109 7.30 -11.39 12.72
N LEU A 110 7.59 -10.63 11.66
CA LEU A 110 8.95 -10.36 11.22
C LEU A 110 9.75 -9.59 12.27
N LYS A 111 9.13 -8.63 12.96
CA LYS A 111 9.78 -7.88 14.05
C LYS A 111 10.05 -8.79 15.26
N ILE A 112 9.12 -9.68 15.59
CA ILE A 112 9.33 -10.64 16.67
C ILE A 112 10.46 -11.61 16.33
N ILE A 113 10.41 -12.28 15.18
CA ILE A 113 11.39 -13.33 14.83
C ILE A 113 12.72 -12.71 14.38
N GLY A 114 12.69 -11.68 13.53
CA GLY A 114 13.88 -11.06 12.96
C GLY A 114 14.72 -10.28 13.99
N VAL A 115 14.08 -9.63 14.98
CA VAL A 115 14.81 -8.88 16.02
C VAL A 115 15.17 -9.77 17.20
N ASN A 116 14.23 -10.60 17.71
CA ASN A 116 14.48 -11.35 18.95
C ASN A 116 15.29 -12.63 18.73
N ILE A 117 15.27 -13.24 17.54
CA ILE A 117 15.93 -14.55 17.30
C ILE A 117 17.23 -14.40 16.49
N LEU A 118 17.26 -13.53 15.47
CA LEU A 118 18.44 -13.35 14.61
C LEU A 118 19.39 -12.25 15.07
N GLY A 119 18.98 -11.39 16.01
CA GLY A 119 19.84 -10.39 16.64
C GLY A 119 20.62 -9.53 15.67
N ILE A 120 20.04 -9.15 14.52
CA ILE A 120 20.69 -8.30 13.51
C ILE A 120 20.69 -6.85 14.05
N PRO A 121 21.84 -6.26 14.43
CA PRO A 121 21.93 -4.85 14.77
C PRO A 121 21.78 -4.03 13.47
N GLY A 122 20.57 -3.59 13.16
CA GLY A 122 20.32 -2.84 11.92
C GLY A 122 18.90 -2.34 11.69
N PHE A 123 17.93 -2.73 12.52
CA PHE A 123 16.60 -2.11 12.53
C PHE A 123 16.61 -0.92 13.50
N GLN A 124 17.16 0.22 13.08
CA GLN A 124 16.88 1.51 13.69
C GLN A 124 16.26 2.43 12.64
#